data_AF-A0AAT9HA43-F1
#
_entry.id   AF-A0AAT9HA43-F1
#
_cell.length_a   1.000
_cell.length_b   1.000
_cell.length_c   1.000
_cell.angle_alpha   90.00
_cell.angle_beta   90.00
_cell.angle_gamma   90.00
#
_symmetry.space_group_name_H-M   'P 1'
#
loop_
_entity.id
_entity.type
_entity.pdbx_description
1 polymer ?
#
loop_
_entity_poly.entity_id
_entity_poly.type
_entity_poly.pdbx_seq_one_letter_code
_entity_poly.pdbx_strand_id
1 'polypeptide(L)' 'MRTDTKSRITNDPNDWSDDPRYIVDLLKRIVTVSLETMRIVDGLPPLEFVGG' A
#
# COMPACT_ATOMS: atom_id res chain seq x y z
N MET A 1 -17.19 -1.57 -2.44
CA MET A 1 -18.22 -2.10 -1.54
C MET A 1 -18.24 -3.63 -1.56
N ARG A 2 -18.10 -4.28 -0.40
CA ARG A 2 -18.29 -5.73 -0.23
C ARG A 2 -19.14 -5.96 1.01
N THR A 3 -20.16 -6.79 0.91
CA THR A 3 -21.02 -7.14 2.05
C THR A 3 -20.76 -8.58 2.46
N ASP A 4 -20.51 -8.80 3.75
CA ASP A 4 -20.38 -10.15 4.29
C ASP A 4 -21.76 -10.80 4.43
N THR A 5 -21.91 -12.02 3.90
CA THR A 5 -23.21 -12.70 3.86
C THR A 5 -23.72 -13.13 5.23
N LYS A 6 -22.82 -13.43 6.19
CA LYS A 6 -23.20 -13.96 7.51
C LYS A 6 -23.63 -12.84 8.45
N SER A 7 -22.82 -11.79 8.55
CA SER A 7 -23.05 -10.64 9.41
C SER A 7 -23.93 -9.56 8.78
N ARG A 8 -24.05 -9.56 7.44
CA ARG A 8 -24.69 -8.50 6.63
C ARG A 8 -24.01 -7.13 6.76
N ILE A 9 -22.77 -7.09 7.26
CA ILE A 9 -21.98 -5.87 7.37
C ILE A 9 -21.36 -5.54 6.01
N THR A 10 -21.59 -4.32 5.55
CA THR A 10 -20.96 -3.77 4.33
C THR A 10 -19.67 -3.07 4.69
N ASN A 11 -18.61 -3.41 3.97
CA ASN A 11 -17.37 -2.65 3.90
C ASN A 11 -17.35 -1.85 2.60
N ASP A 12 -17.58 -0.54 2.69
CA ASP A 12 -17.33 0.40 1.61
C ASP A 12 -16.07 1.22 1.92
N PRO A 13 -15.00 1.12 1.11
CA PRO A 13 -13.79 1.90 1.34
C PRO A 13 -14.00 3.41 1.15
N ASN A 14 -15.04 3.85 0.44
CA ASN A 14 -15.33 5.27 0.28
C ASN A 14 -15.85 5.90 1.58
N ASP A 15 -16.39 5.10 2.51
CA ASP A 15 -16.88 5.56 3.82
C ASP A 15 -15.73 5.84 4.81
N TRP A 16 -14.47 5.56 4.43
CA TRP A 16 -13.31 5.75 5.30
C TRP A 16 -12.94 7.22 5.50
N SER A 17 -13.22 8.08 4.53
CA SER A 17 -12.77 9.47 4.51
C SER A 17 -13.82 10.36 3.88
N ASP A 18 -14.06 11.54 4.47
CA ASP A 18 -14.94 12.56 3.90
C ASP A 18 -14.38 13.20 2.62
N ASP A 19 -13.08 13.08 2.37
CA ASP A 19 -12.46 13.49 1.11
C ASP A 19 -12.71 12.44 0.00
N PRO A 20 -13.49 12.77 -1.05
CA PRO A 20 -13.79 11.85 -2.15
C PRO A 20 -12.56 11.45 -2.98
N ARG A 21 -11.45 12.20 -2.87
CA ARG A 21 -10.20 11.89 -3.56
C ARG A 21 -9.27 10.98 -2.75
N TYR A 22 -9.60 10.67 -1.51
CA TYR A 22 -8.71 9.97 -0.58
C TYR A 22 -8.09 8.70 -1.17
N ILE A 23 -8.92 7.82 -1.75
CA ILE A 23 -8.46 6.54 -2.32
C ILE A 23 -7.52 6.78 -3.51
N VAL A 24 -7.86 7.73 -4.39
CA VAL A 24 -7.07 8.03 -5.59
C VAL A 24 -5.72 8.62 -5.19
N ASP A 25 -5.70 9.55 -4.24
CA ASP A 25 -4.45 10.17 -3.77
C ASP A 25 -3.64 9.23 -2.87
N LEU A 26 -4.28 8.28 -2.18
CA LEU A 26 -3.60 7.15 -1.52
C LEU A 26 -2.89 6.26 -2.54
N LEU A 27 -3.57 5.86 -3.62
CA LEU A 27 -2.98 5.03 -4.67
C LEU A 27 -1.75 5.70 -5.30
N LYS A 28 -1.84 7.01 -5.61
CA LYS A 28 -0.69 7.78 -6.12
C LYS A 28 0.50 7.73 -5.16
N ARG A 29 0.26 7.97 -3.87
CA ARG A 29 1.30 7.89 -2.82
C ARG A 29 1.92 6.50 -2.74
N ILE A 30 1.10 5.44 -2.80
CA ILE A 30 1.59 4.05 -2.79
C ILE A 30 2.50 3.78 -3.98
N VAL A 31 2.09 4.18 -5.20
CA VAL A 31 2.93 4.02 -6.40
C VAL A 31 4.28 4.72 -6.22
N THR A 32 4.28 5.97 -5.74
CA THR A 32 5.53 6.69 -5.45
C THR A 32 6.38 5.97 -4.43
N VAL A 33 5.82 5.62 -3.26
CA VAL A 33 6.54 4.91 -2.20
C VAL A 33 7.13 3.60 -2.70
N SER A 34 6.39 2.82 -3.51
CA SER A 34 6.90 1.57 -4.08
C SER A 34 8.12 1.79 -4.97
N LEU A 35 8.11 2.81 -5.84
CA LEU A 35 9.25 3.12 -6.70
C LEU A 35 10.45 3.64 -5.92
N GLU A 36 10.24 4.53 -4.94
CA GLU A 36 11.33 4.99 -4.07
C GLU A 36 11.90 3.83 -3.24
N THR A 37 11.06 2.91 -2.79
CA THR A 37 11.51 1.71 -2.07
C THR A 37 12.45 0.88 -2.92
N MET A 38 12.10 0.65 -4.20
CA MET A 38 12.98 -0.07 -5.12
C MET A 38 14.31 0.67 -5.34
N ARG A 39 14.29 1.99 -5.52
CA ARG A 39 15.54 2.77 -5.64
C ARG A 39 16.46 2.63 -4.43
N ILE A 40 15.88 2.60 -3.22
CA ILE A 40 16.66 2.40 -1.99
C ILE A 40 17.26 1.00 -1.97
N VAL A 41 16.44 -0.02 -2.27
CA VAL A 41 16.89 -1.42 -2.31
C VAL A 41 18.02 -1.61 -3.33
N ASP A 42 17.87 -1.05 -4.53
CA ASP A 42 18.88 -1.10 -5.59
C ASP A 42 20.18 -0.35 -5.21
N GLY A 43 20.10 0.60 -4.29
CA GLY A 43 21.23 1.35 -3.76
C GLY A 43 21.92 0.71 -2.55
N LEU A 44 21.41 -0.42 -2.04
CA LEU A 44 22.04 -1.11 -0.91
C LEU A 44 23.37 -1.79 -1.35
N PRO A 45 24.37 -1.85 -0.45
CA PRO A 45 25.60 -2.60 -0.74
C PRO A 45 25.29 -4.10 -0.90
N PRO A 46 26.15 -4.84 -1.62
CA PRO A 46 26.06 -6.29 -1.66
C PRO A 46 26.04 -6.88 -0.24
N LEU A 47 25.25 -7.93 -0.05
CA LEU A 47 25.23 -8.63 1.23
C LEU A 47 26.58 -9.33 1.44
N GLU A 48 27.32 -8.89 2.45
CA GLU A 48 28.53 -9.59 2.90
C GLU A 48 28.13 -10.75 3.82
N PHE A 49 28.39 -11.98 3.38
CA PHE A 49 28.27 -13.16 4.22
C PHE A 49 29.64 -13.52 4.78
N VAL A 50 29.84 -13.32 6.09
CA VAL A 50 31.05 -13.78 6.80
C VAL A 50 30.86 -15.26 7.16
N GLY A 51 31.19 -16.16 6.24
CA GLY A 51 31.16 -17.61 6.48
C GLY A 51 30.94 -18.44 5.22
N GLY A 52 32.03 -18.70 4.50
CA GLY A 52 32.17 -19.74 3.49
C GLY A 52 33.59 -20.29 3.54
#